data_AF-D8F010-F1
#
_entry.id   AF-D8F010-F1
#
_cell.length_a   1.000
_cell.length_b   1.000
_cell.length_c   1.000
_cell.angle_alpha   90.00
_cell.angle_beta   90.00
_cell.angle_gamma   90.00
#
_symmetry.space_group_name_H-M   'P 1'
#
loop_
_entity.id
_entity.type
_entity.pdbx_description
1 polymer ?
#
loop_
_entity_poly.entity_id
_entity_poly.type
_entity_poly.pdbx_seq_one_letter_code
_entity_poly.pdbx_strand_id
1 'polypeptide(L)'
;MRKIGRNDPCPCGSGKKFKRCHLGKEDQLPRETTAGEFSPDDSARITRLPEVSYGRSREMLDGLDIKNLTGSSARVRFIDLAAYKELDLAEARGSETEETGSGGVLINILKTKITDPDNLYLAISPDISDSTLVHQLAHVLDYLGGSNLMPGMAKPLSFDVGVPGEHLEHPHEYGYWLTYLQKAFDVELDADDTIVAFLFENDMLIKGRDIEQQDKTLLRAKSERMMRFMSENSAEIDALICERAGYIGSRVNQE
;
A
#
# COMPACT_ATOMS: atom_id res chain seq x y z
N MET A 1 -21.38 -16.72 8.63
CA MET A 1 -20.67 -17.03 7.36
C MET A 1 -19.63 -18.09 7.66
N ARG A 2 -19.44 -19.11 6.80
CA ARG A 2 -18.33 -20.07 6.96
C ARG A 2 -17.02 -19.28 6.90
N LYS A 3 -16.03 -19.61 7.76
CA LYS A 3 -14.67 -19.07 7.65
C LYS A 3 -14.15 -19.42 6.25
N ILE A 4 -13.79 -18.41 5.46
CA ILE A 4 -13.16 -18.61 4.16
C ILE A 4 -11.77 -19.21 4.41
N GLY A 5 -11.48 -20.34 3.77
CA GLY A 5 -10.19 -21.00 3.85
C GLY A 5 -9.11 -20.22 3.10
N ARG A 6 -7.87 -20.26 3.58
CA ARG A 6 -6.70 -19.56 2.98
C ARG A 6 -6.54 -19.84 1.48
N ASN A 7 -6.89 -21.05 1.03
CA ASN A 7 -6.76 -21.48 -0.36
C ASN A 7 -8.05 -21.36 -1.19
N ASP A 8 -9.16 -20.93 -0.58
CA ASP A 8 -10.43 -20.76 -1.29
C ASP A 8 -10.33 -19.58 -2.27
N PRO A 9 -11.14 -19.56 -3.35
CA PRO A 9 -11.26 -18.38 -4.21
C PRO A 9 -11.60 -17.13 -3.38
N CYS A 10 -10.93 -16.03 -3.68
CA CYS A 10 -11.17 -14.77 -2.99
C CYS A 10 -12.58 -14.26 -3.31
N PRO A 11 -13.40 -13.89 -2.31
CA PRO A 11 -14.78 -13.48 -2.54
C PRO A 11 -14.90 -12.10 -3.22
N CYS A 12 -13.80 -11.36 -3.39
CA CYS A 12 -13.81 -10.09 -4.13
C CYS A 12 -13.95 -10.26 -5.65
N GLY A 13 -14.00 -11.50 -6.17
CA GLY A 13 -14.15 -11.75 -7.60
C GLY A 13 -12.84 -11.73 -8.40
N SER A 14 -11.70 -11.38 -7.79
CA SER A 14 -10.39 -11.30 -8.46
C SER A 14 -9.87 -12.61 -9.06
N GLY A 15 -10.49 -13.75 -8.74
CA GLY A 15 -10.04 -15.09 -9.13
C GLY A 15 -8.79 -15.58 -8.40
N LYS A 16 -8.08 -14.70 -7.69
CA LYS A 16 -6.95 -15.04 -6.82
C LYS A 16 -7.43 -15.91 -5.65
N LYS A 17 -6.54 -16.75 -5.08
CA LYS A 17 -6.80 -17.39 -3.77
C LYS A 17 -6.92 -16.32 -2.69
N PHE A 18 -7.71 -16.53 -1.65
CA PHE A 18 -7.87 -15.57 -0.55
C PHE A 18 -6.52 -15.13 0.03
N LYS A 19 -5.56 -16.06 0.18
CA LYS A 19 -4.19 -15.76 0.61
C LYS A 19 -3.31 -14.96 -0.36
N ARG A 20 -3.70 -14.88 -1.62
CA ARG A 20 -2.97 -14.14 -2.67
C ARG A 20 -3.67 -12.82 -3.03
N CYS A 21 -4.73 -12.48 -2.31
CA CYS A 21 -5.47 -11.24 -2.47
C CYS A 21 -5.56 -10.60 -1.08
N HIS A 22 -6.66 -10.76 -0.34
CA HIS A 22 -6.85 -10.04 0.92
C HIS A 22 -6.13 -10.61 2.17
N LEU A 23 -5.55 -11.83 2.18
CA LEU A 23 -4.82 -12.28 3.38
C LEU A 23 -3.35 -11.80 3.43
N GLY A 24 -2.83 -11.24 2.33
CA GLY A 24 -1.40 -10.99 2.16
C GLY A 24 -0.55 -12.28 2.09
N LYS A 25 0.70 -12.19 1.63
CA LYS A 25 1.64 -13.33 1.59
C LYS A 25 2.08 -13.69 3.02
N GLU A 26 1.28 -14.51 3.71
CA GLU A 26 1.53 -14.94 5.10
C GLU A 26 2.82 -15.77 5.31
N ASP A 27 3.43 -16.31 4.24
CA ASP A 27 4.58 -17.22 4.33
C ASP A 27 5.95 -16.50 4.37
N GLN A 28 5.97 -15.16 4.41
CA GLN A 28 7.17 -14.39 4.63
C GLN A 28 7.03 -13.57 5.92
N LEU A 29 7.39 -14.23 7.02
CA LEU A 29 7.82 -13.54 8.23
C LEU A 29 9.30 -13.18 8.02
N PRO A 30 9.66 -11.95 7.63
CA PRO A 30 10.77 -11.37 8.36
C PRO A 30 10.38 -11.35 9.81
N ARG A 31 11.30 -11.82 10.65
CA ARG A 31 11.36 -11.32 12.01
C ARG A 31 11.53 -9.81 11.90
N GLU A 32 10.43 -9.07 11.98
CA GLU A 32 10.47 -7.71 12.52
C GLU A 32 10.92 -7.88 13.97
N THR A 33 12.23 -7.96 14.15
CA THR A 33 12.82 -7.83 15.47
C THR A 33 12.44 -6.45 15.97
N THR A 34 11.51 -6.43 16.92
CA THR A 34 11.34 -5.35 17.87
C THR A 34 12.69 -4.72 18.21
N ALA A 35 12.84 -3.43 17.91
CA ALA A 35 13.86 -2.54 18.45
C ALA A 35 15.34 -2.94 18.17
N GLY A 36 15.75 -2.89 16.91
CA GLY A 36 17.06 -2.30 16.60
C GLY A 36 16.86 -0.80 16.44
N GLU A 37 17.44 0.04 17.30
CA GLU A 37 17.54 1.47 16.99
C GLU A 37 18.27 1.59 15.64
N PHE A 38 17.62 2.17 14.62
CA PHE A 38 18.28 2.43 13.35
C PHE A 38 19.52 3.29 13.66
N SER A 39 20.69 2.83 13.25
CA SER A 39 21.90 3.59 13.51
C SER A 39 21.89 4.87 12.67
N PRO A 40 22.51 5.98 13.14
CA PRO A 40 22.73 7.15 12.30
C PRO A 40 23.47 6.82 11.01
N ASP A 41 24.30 5.77 11.00
CA ASP A 41 25.00 5.32 9.79
C ASP A 41 24.04 4.70 8.77
N ASP A 42 23.14 3.81 9.20
CA ASP A 42 22.12 3.22 8.32
C ASP A 42 21.20 4.29 7.73
N SER A 43 20.76 5.24 8.55
CA SER A 43 19.98 6.40 8.10
C SER A 43 20.75 7.25 7.09
N ALA A 44 22.04 7.51 7.34
CA ALA A 44 22.89 8.24 6.43
C ALA A 44 23.06 7.51 5.09
N ARG A 45 23.18 6.17 5.10
CA ARG A 45 23.31 5.36 3.88
C ARG A 45 22.10 5.50 2.97
N ILE A 46 20.88 5.51 3.53
CA ILE A 46 19.65 5.72 2.75
C ILE A 46 19.57 7.16 2.25
N THR A 47 19.72 8.15 3.13
CA THR A 47 19.50 9.58 2.82
C THR A 47 20.54 10.17 1.87
N ARG A 48 21.71 9.52 1.75
CA ARG A 48 22.78 9.85 0.78
C ARG A 48 22.57 9.23 -0.60
N LEU A 49 21.61 8.31 -0.77
CA LEU A 49 21.32 7.78 -2.10
C LEU A 49 20.95 8.92 -3.07
N PRO A 50 21.43 8.88 -4.32
CA PRO A 50 21.11 9.89 -5.30
C PRO A 50 19.61 9.97 -5.55
N GLU A 51 19.13 11.19 -5.76
CA GLU A 51 17.75 11.40 -6.17
C GLU A 51 17.56 11.00 -7.64
N VAL A 52 16.47 10.29 -7.92
CA VAL A 52 16.12 9.84 -9.26
C VAL A 52 14.79 10.43 -9.71
N SER A 53 14.48 10.32 -11.00
CA SER A 53 13.19 10.75 -11.55
C SER A 53 12.81 9.81 -12.69
N TYR A 54 12.20 8.68 -12.34
CA TYR A 54 11.73 7.67 -13.28
C TYR A 54 10.23 7.83 -13.58
N GLY A 55 9.78 7.37 -14.75
CA GLY A 55 8.39 7.54 -15.19
C GLY A 55 7.92 9.00 -15.09
N ARG A 56 6.72 9.21 -14.55
CA ARG A 56 6.12 10.54 -14.28
C ARG A 56 6.38 11.07 -12.86
N SER A 57 7.33 10.50 -12.11
CA SER A 57 7.59 10.88 -10.70
C SER A 57 7.81 12.37 -10.49
N ARG A 58 8.62 13.01 -11.35
CA ARG A 58 8.85 14.46 -11.28
C ARG A 58 7.61 15.27 -11.62
N GLU A 59 6.92 14.93 -12.71
CA GLU A 59 5.68 15.61 -13.12
C GLU A 59 4.63 15.55 -12.01
N MET A 60 4.39 14.37 -11.45
CA MET A 60 3.39 14.18 -10.40
C MET A 60 3.79 14.92 -9.11
N LEU A 61 5.05 14.83 -8.69
CA LEU A 61 5.49 15.52 -7.48
C LEU A 61 5.45 17.05 -7.63
N ASP A 62 5.89 17.58 -8.77
CA ASP A 62 5.85 19.03 -9.06
C ASP A 62 4.39 19.54 -9.15
N GLY A 63 3.46 18.68 -9.56
CA GLY A 63 2.02 18.97 -9.59
C GLY A 63 1.32 18.93 -8.22
N LEU A 64 2.01 18.50 -7.15
CA LEU A 64 1.45 18.39 -5.81
C LEU A 64 1.97 19.48 -4.87
N ASP A 65 1.07 20.38 -4.46
CA ASP A 65 1.33 21.28 -3.34
C ASP A 65 1.09 20.56 -2.01
N ILE A 66 2.06 19.74 -1.59
CA ILE A 66 1.95 18.91 -0.38
C ILE A 66 1.57 19.75 0.85
N LYS A 67 2.11 20.96 0.96
CA LYS A 67 1.83 21.83 2.11
C LYS A 67 0.38 22.28 2.13
N ASN A 68 -0.17 22.70 1.00
CA ASN A 68 -1.58 23.10 0.95
C ASN A 68 -2.53 21.91 1.04
N LEU A 69 -2.14 20.74 0.51
CA LEU A 69 -2.95 19.52 0.55
C LEU A 69 -3.00 18.89 1.94
N THR A 70 -1.87 18.85 2.66
CA THR A 70 -1.74 18.07 3.90
C THR A 70 -1.49 18.91 5.14
N GLY A 71 -1.11 20.18 4.97
CA GLY A 71 -0.61 21.04 6.06
C GLY A 71 0.85 20.75 6.47
N SER A 72 1.46 19.68 5.95
CA SER A 72 2.84 19.30 6.28
C SER A 72 3.86 20.06 5.44
N SER A 73 4.99 20.44 6.05
CA SER A 73 6.15 20.99 5.33
C SER A 73 7.14 19.91 4.86
N ALA A 74 6.83 18.63 5.10
CA ALA A 74 7.67 17.53 4.67
C ALA A 74 7.75 17.46 3.14
N ARG A 75 8.92 17.04 2.66
CA ARG A 75 9.21 16.86 1.23
C ARG A 75 9.27 15.38 0.89
N VAL A 76 9.16 15.06 -0.40
CA VAL A 76 9.27 13.69 -0.91
C VAL A 76 10.51 13.61 -1.79
N ARG A 77 11.35 12.60 -1.57
CA ARG A 77 12.53 12.32 -2.37
C ARG A 77 12.42 10.93 -2.98
N PHE A 78 12.66 10.85 -4.28
CA PHE A 78 12.70 9.56 -4.98
C PHE A 78 14.14 9.05 -5.04
N ILE A 79 14.36 7.79 -4.68
CA ILE A 79 15.67 7.13 -4.80
C ILE A 79 15.54 5.85 -5.62
N ASP A 80 16.66 5.35 -6.12
CA ASP A 80 16.66 4.12 -6.93
C ASP A 80 16.34 2.89 -6.06
N LEU A 81 15.36 2.10 -6.50
CA LEU A 81 14.91 0.90 -5.76
C LEU A 81 15.98 -0.18 -5.71
N ALA A 82 16.76 -0.39 -6.77
CA ALA A 82 17.83 -1.39 -6.77
C ALA A 82 18.95 -0.95 -5.82
N ALA A 83 19.38 0.32 -5.89
CA ALA A 83 20.39 0.87 -4.99
C ALA A 83 19.95 0.80 -3.52
N TYR A 84 18.67 1.07 -3.22
CA TYR A 84 18.13 0.91 -1.86
C TYR A 84 18.18 -0.55 -1.38
N LYS A 85 17.81 -1.51 -2.24
CA LYS A 85 17.88 -2.95 -1.92
C LYS A 85 19.33 -3.44 -1.71
N GLU A 86 20.29 -2.89 -2.46
CA GLU A 86 21.72 -3.21 -2.32
C GLU A 86 22.35 -2.75 -1.01
N LEU A 87 21.71 -1.85 -0.26
CA LEU A 87 22.23 -1.44 1.04
C LEU A 87 22.26 -2.60 2.06
N ASP A 88 21.61 -3.74 1.78
CA ASP A 88 21.61 -4.97 2.61
C ASP A 88 21.48 -4.65 4.11
N LEU A 89 20.66 -3.65 4.42
CA LEU A 89 20.29 -3.32 5.79
C LEU A 89 19.62 -4.58 6.34
N ALA A 90 19.99 -5.02 7.54
CA ALA A 90 19.69 -6.35 8.10
C ALA A 90 18.20 -6.80 8.09
N GLU A 91 17.29 -5.91 7.71
CA GLU A 91 15.83 -6.09 7.63
C GLU A 91 15.25 -5.97 6.21
N ALA A 92 16.02 -5.56 5.19
CA ALA A 92 15.55 -5.44 3.79
C ALA A 92 15.25 -6.80 3.15
N ARG A 93 15.70 -7.90 3.77
CA ARG A 93 15.46 -9.30 3.36
C ARG A 93 14.04 -9.80 3.69
N GLY A 94 13.18 -8.94 4.24
CA GLY A 94 11.87 -9.31 4.76
C GLY A 94 10.67 -9.15 3.85
N SER A 95 10.76 -8.29 2.85
CA SER A 95 9.69 -8.07 1.89
C SER A 95 10.13 -8.61 0.53
N GLU A 96 10.30 -9.92 0.42
CA GLU A 96 10.52 -10.59 -0.87
C GLU A 96 9.19 -10.69 -1.63
N THR A 97 8.72 -9.57 -2.16
CA THR A 97 7.98 -9.64 -3.42
C THR A 97 9.00 -9.74 -4.55
N GLU A 98 9.36 -10.98 -4.87
CA GLU A 98 9.68 -11.37 -6.25
C GLU A 98 8.45 -11.03 -7.10
N GLU A 99 8.40 -9.81 -7.62
CA GLU A 99 7.83 -9.54 -8.94
C GLU A 99 8.84 -8.67 -9.69
N THR A 100 9.26 -9.21 -10.83
CA THR A 100 10.32 -8.71 -11.68
C THR A 100 9.88 -7.44 -12.40
N GLY A 101 10.63 -6.35 -12.21
CA GLY A 101 10.57 -5.15 -13.06
C GLY A 101 10.11 -3.92 -12.30
N SER A 102 8.81 -3.66 -12.33
CA SER A 102 8.18 -2.40 -11.91
C SER A 102 7.83 -2.40 -10.43
N GLY A 103 8.31 -1.44 -9.65
CA GLY A 103 8.00 -1.37 -8.23
C GLY A 103 8.30 -0.02 -7.57
N GLY A 104 7.59 0.23 -6.47
CA GLY A 104 7.80 1.37 -5.60
C GLY A 104 7.67 0.95 -4.14
N VAL A 105 8.48 1.53 -3.25
CA VAL A 105 8.43 1.28 -1.82
C VAL A 105 8.55 2.60 -1.06
N LEU A 106 7.56 2.92 -0.23
CA LEU A 106 7.69 3.94 0.80
C LEU A 106 8.60 3.45 1.92
N ILE A 107 9.74 4.12 2.07
CA ILE A 107 10.71 3.78 3.11
C ILE A 107 10.15 4.25 4.45
N ASN A 108 10.16 3.34 5.42
CA ASN A 108 9.75 3.64 6.79
C ASN A 108 10.53 4.86 7.31
N ILE A 109 9.80 5.90 7.71
CA ILE A 109 10.36 7.17 8.21
C ILE A 109 11.34 6.99 9.37
N LEU A 110 11.20 5.92 10.16
CA LEU A 110 12.12 5.63 11.27
C LEU A 110 13.54 5.36 10.77
N LYS A 111 13.69 4.92 9.52
CA LYS A 111 14.97 4.64 8.87
C LYS A 111 15.68 5.89 8.38
N THR A 112 14.98 7.01 8.16
CA THR A 112 15.55 8.23 7.56
C THR A 112 15.52 9.43 8.49
N LYS A 113 14.58 9.48 9.44
CA LYS A 113 14.34 10.64 10.31
C LYS A 113 15.53 11.06 11.18
N ILE A 114 16.50 10.16 11.39
CA ILE A 114 17.67 10.43 12.24
C ILE A 114 18.59 11.43 11.56
N THR A 115 18.80 11.29 10.24
CA THR A 115 19.70 12.14 9.46
C THR A 115 18.96 13.13 8.57
N ASP A 116 17.68 12.88 8.27
CA ASP A 116 16.87 13.73 7.40
C ASP A 116 15.37 13.69 7.79
N PRO A 117 14.97 14.38 8.88
CA PRO A 117 13.59 14.36 9.41
C PRO A 117 12.56 15.08 8.55
N ASP A 118 12.99 15.94 7.62
CA ASP A 118 12.10 16.78 6.82
C ASP A 118 11.69 16.13 5.49
N ASN A 119 12.18 14.92 5.19
CA ASN A 119 11.96 14.24 3.92
C ASN A 119 11.44 12.80 4.11
N LEU A 120 10.41 12.47 3.33
CA LEU A 120 9.96 11.09 3.09
C LEU A 120 10.64 10.55 1.83
N TYR A 121 10.91 9.25 1.82
CA TYR A 121 11.67 8.62 0.75
C TYR A 121 10.85 7.54 0.07
N LEU A 122 10.73 7.63 -1.26
CA LEU A 122 10.13 6.63 -2.13
C LEU A 122 11.23 5.99 -2.96
N ALA A 123 11.47 4.69 -2.76
CA ALA A 123 12.38 3.92 -3.59
C ALA A 123 11.62 3.40 -4.82
N ILE A 124 12.00 3.80 -6.03
CA ILE A 124 11.26 3.51 -7.28
C ILE A 124 12.15 2.86 -8.34
N SER A 125 11.58 1.97 -9.16
CA SER A 125 12.28 1.35 -10.30
C SER A 125 12.19 2.21 -11.58
N PRO A 126 13.12 2.06 -12.54
CA PRO A 126 13.10 2.78 -13.81
C PRO A 126 11.82 2.58 -14.66
N ASP A 127 11.21 1.41 -14.53
CA ASP A 127 10.00 0.97 -15.23
C ASP A 127 8.73 1.08 -14.37
N ILE A 128 8.75 1.93 -13.32
CA ILE A 128 7.59 2.17 -12.46
C ILE A 128 6.37 2.60 -13.28
N SER A 129 5.23 1.94 -13.06
CA SER A 129 3.96 2.31 -13.70
C SER A 129 3.33 3.53 -13.02
N ASP A 130 2.48 4.26 -13.75
CA ASP A 130 1.73 5.39 -13.20
C ASP A 130 0.82 4.96 -12.04
N SER A 131 0.17 3.79 -12.13
CA SER A 131 -0.65 3.24 -11.04
C SER A 131 0.18 3.01 -9.79
N THR A 132 1.33 2.34 -9.92
CA THR A 132 2.23 2.07 -8.79
C THR A 132 2.77 3.36 -8.17
N LEU A 133 3.10 4.36 -9.00
CA LEU A 133 3.56 5.66 -8.50
C LEU A 133 2.45 6.40 -7.73
N VAL A 134 1.23 6.43 -8.27
CA VAL A 134 0.06 7.02 -7.60
C VAL A 134 -0.26 6.30 -6.30
N HIS A 135 -0.19 4.97 -6.26
CA HIS A 135 -0.34 4.17 -5.04
C HIS A 135 0.65 4.61 -3.95
N GLN A 136 1.94 4.70 -4.28
CA GLN A 136 2.96 5.13 -3.32
C GLN A 136 2.78 6.58 -2.86
N LEU A 137 2.39 7.49 -3.77
CA LEU A 137 2.07 8.87 -3.41
C LEU A 137 0.81 8.98 -2.56
N ALA A 138 -0.19 8.11 -2.75
CA ALA A 138 -1.40 8.07 -1.93
C ALA A 138 -1.05 7.73 -0.47
N HIS A 139 -0.15 6.78 -0.24
CA HIS A 139 0.36 6.49 1.11
C HIS A 139 1.11 7.68 1.73
N VAL A 140 1.91 8.40 0.94
CA VAL A 140 2.60 9.61 1.42
C VAL A 140 1.58 10.66 1.87
N LEU A 141 0.57 10.95 1.05
CA LEU A 141 -0.43 11.97 1.37
C LEU A 141 -1.33 11.53 2.54
N ASP A 142 -1.69 10.24 2.61
CA ASP A 142 -2.45 9.69 3.73
C ASP A 142 -1.69 9.80 5.05
N TYR A 143 -0.39 9.51 5.02
CA TYR A 143 0.44 9.69 6.20
C TYR A 143 0.55 11.16 6.63
N LEU A 144 0.76 12.06 5.68
CA LEU A 144 0.99 13.48 5.97
C LEU A 144 -0.28 14.25 6.34
N GLY A 145 -1.43 13.90 5.77
CA GLY A 145 -2.67 14.67 5.87
C GLY A 145 -3.95 13.83 5.99
N GLY A 146 -3.84 12.55 6.31
CA GLY A 146 -4.95 11.61 6.43
C GLY A 146 -4.92 10.79 7.72
N SER A 147 -4.78 9.47 7.58
CA SER A 147 -4.82 8.52 8.69
C SER A 147 -3.59 8.54 9.60
N ASN A 148 -2.47 9.13 9.14
CA ASN A 148 -1.16 9.07 9.79
C ASN A 148 -0.62 7.63 9.98
N LEU A 149 -1.13 6.67 9.20
CA LEU A 149 -0.65 5.29 9.19
C LEU A 149 0.50 5.12 8.19
N MET A 150 1.54 4.41 8.63
CA MET A 150 2.63 3.99 7.75
C MET A 150 2.38 2.58 7.21
N PRO A 151 2.52 2.36 5.89
CA PRO A 151 2.47 1.02 5.30
C PRO A 151 3.48 0.07 5.96
N GLY A 152 3.11 -1.21 6.07
CA GLY A 152 3.92 -2.24 6.73
C GLY A 152 3.79 -2.26 8.26
N MET A 153 3.29 -1.19 8.90
CA MET A 153 3.13 -1.15 10.36
C MET A 153 1.84 -1.83 10.86
N ALA A 154 0.90 -2.14 9.96
CA ALA A 154 -0.39 -2.74 10.32
C ALA A 154 -0.31 -4.26 10.50
N LYS A 155 0.79 -4.91 10.07
CA LYS A 155 0.93 -6.37 10.08
C LYS A 155 0.78 -6.99 11.49
N PRO A 156 1.42 -6.47 12.56
CA PRO A 156 1.19 -6.98 13.92
C PRO A 156 -0.27 -6.87 14.37
N LEU A 157 -0.92 -5.75 14.07
CA LEU A 157 -2.33 -5.51 14.41
C LEU A 157 -3.27 -6.44 13.62
N SER A 158 -3.00 -6.64 12.33
CA SER A 158 -3.72 -7.58 11.46
C SER A 158 -3.73 -9.00 12.05
N PHE A 159 -2.58 -9.49 12.52
CA PHE A 159 -2.49 -10.80 13.18
C PHE A 159 -3.25 -10.84 14.51
N ASP A 160 -3.14 -9.81 15.33
CA ASP A 160 -3.77 -9.75 16.65
C ASP A 160 -5.31 -9.65 16.58
N VAL A 161 -5.84 -8.94 15.59
CA VAL A 161 -7.28 -8.77 15.35
C VAL A 161 -7.85 -9.91 14.50
N GLY A 162 -7.02 -10.54 13.66
CA GLY A 162 -7.44 -11.55 12.69
C GLY A 162 -8.16 -10.94 11.47
N VAL A 163 -7.68 -9.80 10.99
CA VAL A 163 -8.21 -9.05 9.85
C VAL A 163 -7.11 -8.92 8.78
N PRO A 164 -7.43 -9.08 7.48
CA PRO A 164 -6.55 -8.70 6.37
C PRO A 164 -5.70 -7.45 6.60
N GLY A 165 -4.38 -7.56 6.40
CA GLY A 165 -3.46 -6.41 6.45
C GLY A 165 -3.90 -5.29 5.51
N GLU A 166 -4.31 -5.65 4.29
CA GLU A 166 -4.82 -4.74 3.26
C GLU A 166 -6.00 -3.85 3.74
N HIS A 167 -6.85 -4.36 4.64
CA HIS A 167 -7.97 -3.58 5.18
C HIS A 167 -7.53 -2.51 6.19
N LEU A 168 -6.31 -2.65 6.72
CA LEU A 168 -5.71 -1.75 7.70
C LEU A 168 -4.66 -0.83 7.05
N GLU A 169 -4.05 -1.24 5.93
CA GLU A 169 -3.06 -0.45 5.20
C GLU A 169 -3.68 0.56 4.22
N HIS A 170 -4.92 0.30 3.78
CA HIS A 170 -5.67 1.17 2.87
C HIS A 170 -6.93 1.73 3.56
N PRO A 171 -6.78 2.63 4.56
CA PRO A 171 -7.92 3.24 5.23
C PRO A 171 -8.73 4.14 4.29
N HIS A 172 -9.88 4.61 4.79
CA HIS A 172 -10.75 5.53 4.05
C HIS A 172 -10.01 6.80 3.59
N GLU A 173 -9.11 7.33 4.41
CA GLU A 173 -8.28 8.49 4.10
C GLU A 173 -7.29 8.20 2.96
N TYR A 174 -6.72 6.99 2.90
CA TYR A 174 -5.92 6.54 1.75
C TYR A 174 -6.78 6.50 0.47
N GLY A 175 -7.99 5.92 0.54
CA GLY A 175 -8.90 5.87 -0.62
C GLY A 175 -9.24 7.25 -1.18
N TYR A 176 -9.34 8.26 -0.32
CA TYR A 176 -9.49 9.66 -0.74
C TYR A 176 -8.28 10.14 -1.55
N TRP A 177 -7.07 9.93 -1.06
CA TRP A 177 -5.86 10.36 -1.75
C TRP A 177 -5.62 9.60 -3.05
N LEU A 178 -5.88 8.29 -3.07
CA LEU A 178 -5.80 7.46 -4.28
C LEU A 178 -6.71 8.01 -5.38
N THR A 179 -7.99 8.25 -5.07
CA THR A 179 -8.96 8.79 -6.05
C THR A 179 -8.70 10.25 -6.42
N TYR A 180 -8.13 11.06 -5.51
CA TYR A 180 -7.66 12.41 -5.81
C TYR A 180 -6.53 12.38 -6.85
N LEU A 181 -5.49 11.58 -6.60
CA LEU A 181 -4.33 11.45 -7.48
C LEU A 181 -4.69 10.86 -8.84
N GLN A 182 -5.56 9.85 -8.84
CA GLN A 182 -6.11 9.26 -10.06
C GLN A 182 -6.70 10.34 -11.00
N LYS A 183 -7.54 11.22 -10.44
CA LYS A 183 -8.19 12.31 -11.19
C LYS A 183 -7.23 13.43 -11.55
N ALA A 184 -6.31 13.78 -10.65
CA ALA A 184 -5.34 14.86 -10.85
C ALA A 184 -4.36 14.57 -11.99
N PHE A 185 -3.98 13.29 -12.16
CA PHE A 185 -2.95 12.88 -13.12
C PHE A 185 -3.43 12.00 -14.26
N ASP A 186 -4.75 11.77 -14.35
CA ASP A 186 -5.41 10.92 -15.36
C ASP A 186 -4.76 9.53 -15.43
N VAL A 187 -4.72 8.85 -14.29
CA VAL A 187 -4.06 7.54 -14.15
C VAL A 187 -5.08 6.41 -14.15
N GLU A 188 -4.82 5.41 -14.97
CA GLU A 188 -5.51 4.13 -14.91
C GLU A 188 -4.96 3.29 -13.75
N LEU A 189 -5.83 2.99 -12.78
CA LEU A 189 -5.48 2.14 -11.64
C LEU A 189 -5.39 0.66 -12.06
N ASP A 190 -4.51 -0.08 -11.40
CA ASP A 190 -4.48 -1.53 -11.48
C ASP A 190 -5.72 -2.17 -10.84
N ALA A 191 -5.82 -3.50 -10.94
CA ALA A 191 -6.97 -4.23 -10.44
C ALA A 191 -7.17 -4.09 -8.92
N ASP A 192 -6.09 -4.11 -8.14
CA ASP A 192 -6.19 -4.09 -6.68
C ASP A 192 -6.53 -2.67 -6.19
N ASP A 193 -5.91 -1.62 -6.76
CA ASP A 193 -6.25 -0.22 -6.46
C ASP A 193 -7.64 0.19 -6.98
N THR A 194 -8.10 -0.40 -8.08
CA THR A 194 -9.48 -0.21 -8.56
C THR A 194 -10.49 -0.77 -7.55
N ILE A 195 -10.20 -1.90 -6.90
CA ILE A 195 -11.04 -2.43 -5.81
C ILE A 195 -11.03 -1.46 -4.62
N VAL A 196 -9.87 -0.90 -4.24
CA VAL A 196 -9.79 0.07 -3.15
C VAL A 196 -10.60 1.32 -3.45
N ALA A 197 -10.50 1.87 -4.66
CA ALA A 197 -11.31 3.01 -5.11
C ALA A 197 -12.81 2.69 -5.05
N PHE A 198 -13.23 1.51 -5.52
CA PHE A 198 -14.62 1.06 -5.44
C PHE A 198 -15.13 0.96 -4.00
N LEU A 199 -14.31 0.43 -3.07
CA LEU A 199 -14.65 0.36 -1.65
C LEU A 199 -14.72 1.75 -0.99
N PHE A 200 -13.86 2.67 -1.41
CA PHE A 200 -13.89 4.06 -0.94
C PHE A 200 -15.19 4.77 -1.37
N GLU A 201 -15.55 4.69 -2.64
CA GLU A 201 -16.77 5.31 -3.19
C GLU A 201 -18.05 4.80 -2.53
N ASN A 202 -18.01 3.59 -1.97
CA ASN A 202 -19.12 2.96 -1.25
C ASN A 202 -19.03 3.06 0.28
N ASP A 203 -18.13 3.87 0.86
CA ASP A 203 -17.90 4.04 2.33
C ASP A 203 -17.62 2.70 3.06
N MET A 204 -16.91 1.78 2.39
CA MET A 204 -16.60 0.45 2.93
C MET A 204 -15.22 0.34 3.55
N LEU A 205 -14.29 1.25 3.26
CA LEU A 205 -12.96 1.28 3.87
C LEU A 205 -13.02 1.61 5.37
N ILE A 206 -12.09 1.04 6.14
CA ILE A 206 -11.98 1.31 7.57
C ILE A 206 -11.35 2.69 7.76
N LYS A 207 -11.90 3.53 8.65
CA LYS A 207 -11.35 4.87 8.90
C LYS A 207 -10.09 4.76 9.75
N GLY A 208 -9.08 5.59 9.48
CA GLY A 208 -7.82 5.60 10.22
C GLY A 208 -8.02 5.73 11.74
N ARG A 209 -8.94 6.60 12.15
CA ARG A 209 -9.32 6.77 13.57
C ARG A 209 -9.86 5.50 14.26
N ASP A 210 -10.46 4.59 13.50
CA ASP A 210 -10.97 3.32 14.05
C ASP A 210 -9.83 2.29 14.17
N ILE A 211 -8.83 2.37 13.29
CA ILE A 211 -7.59 1.57 13.34
C ILE A 211 -6.73 2.01 14.52
N GLU A 212 -6.60 3.31 14.75
CA GLU A 212 -5.85 3.89 15.87
C GLU A 212 -6.38 3.43 17.24
N GLN A 213 -7.70 3.25 17.36
CA GLN A 213 -8.33 2.76 18.59
C GLN A 213 -7.97 1.30 18.92
N GLN A 214 -7.50 0.53 17.93
CA GLN A 214 -7.17 -0.90 18.06
C GLN A 214 -8.29 -1.75 18.70
N ASP A 215 -9.55 -1.32 18.56
CA ASP A 215 -10.71 -2.09 19.02
C ASP A 215 -10.90 -3.30 18.10
N LYS A 216 -10.50 -4.48 18.61
CA LYS A 216 -10.56 -5.74 17.88
C LYS A 216 -11.97 -6.08 17.41
N THR A 217 -12.99 -5.80 18.22
CA THR A 217 -14.37 -6.13 17.90
C THR A 217 -14.87 -5.23 16.78
N LEU A 218 -14.59 -3.92 16.86
CA LEU A 218 -14.95 -2.95 15.84
C LEU A 218 -14.26 -3.25 14.50
N LEU A 219 -12.94 -3.43 14.52
CA LEU A 219 -12.14 -3.67 13.31
C LEU A 219 -12.55 -4.95 12.60
N ARG A 220 -12.80 -6.03 13.37
CA ARG A 220 -13.30 -7.28 12.81
C ARG A 220 -14.70 -7.12 12.21
N ALA A 221 -15.61 -6.43 12.90
CA ALA A 221 -16.95 -6.20 12.38
C ALA A 221 -16.93 -5.39 11.07
N LYS A 222 -16.08 -4.36 10.99
CA LYS A 222 -15.90 -3.54 9.77
C LYS A 222 -15.28 -4.36 8.63
N SER A 223 -14.24 -5.14 8.92
CA SER A 223 -13.64 -6.06 7.95
C SER A 223 -14.64 -7.09 7.44
N GLU A 224 -15.46 -7.69 8.30
CA GLU A 224 -16.48 -8.66 7.90
C GLU A 224 -17.58 -8.00 7.03
N ARG A 225 -17.93 -6.74 7.32
CA ARG A 225 -18.84 -5.95 6.48
C ARG A 225 -18.25 -5.68 5.11
N MET A 226 -16.99 -5.25 5.03
CA MET A 226 -16.28 -5.01 3.77
C MET A 226 -16.22 -6.27 2.92
N MET A 227 -15.85 -7.41 3.52
CA MET A 227 -15.82 -8.71 2.83
C MET A 227 -17.19 -9.15 2.31
N ARG A 228 -18.25 -8.93 3.07
CA ARG A 228 -19.62 -9.23 2.63
C ARG A 228 -20.01 -8.35 1.44
N PHE A 229 -19.73 -7.06 1.53
CA PHE A 229 -20.00 -6.12 0.43
C PHE A 229 -19.26 -6.52 -0.85
N MET A 230 -17.96 -6.86 -0.77
CA MET A 230 -17.21 -7.35 -1.92
C MET A 230 -17.80 -8.64 -2.51
N SER A 231 -18.25 -9.57 -1.67
CA SER A 231 -18.90 -10.80 -2.14
C SER A 231 -20.23 -10.53 -2.85
N GLU A 232 -21.05 -9.62 -2.32
CA GLU A 232 -22.36 -9.26 -2.88
C GLU A 232 -22.22 -8.50 -4.22
N ASN A 233 -21.13 -7.74 -4.39
CA ASN A 233 -20.84 -6.96 -5.60
C ASN A 233 -19.74 -7.58 -6.48
N SER A 234 -19.42 -8.87 -6.28
CA SER A 234 -18.28 -9.53 -6.95
C SER A 234 -18.35 -9.51 -8.48
N ALA A 235 -19.54 -9.59 -9.08
CA ALA A 235 -19.71 -9.51 -10.53
C ALA A 235 -19.47 -8.10 -11.08
N GLU A 236 -19.84 -7.06 -10.32
CA GLU A 236 -19.56 -5.68 -10.68
C GLU A 236 -18.07 -5.37 -10.55
N ILE A 237 -17.46 -5.80 -9.44
CA ILE A 237 -16.01 -5.66 -9.23
C ILE A 237 -15.24 -6.37 -10.35
N ASP A 238 -15.59 -7.61 -10.69
CA ASP A 238 -14.98 -8.37 -11.79
C ASP A 238 -15.06 -7.60 -13.12
N ALA A 239 -16.24 -7.04 -13.45
CA ALA A 239 -16.42 -6.24 -14.65
C ALA A 239 -15.55 -4.96 -14.65
N LEU A 240 -15.30 -4.34 -13.49
CA LEU A 240 -14.45 -3.15 -13.36
C LEU A 240 -12.95 -3.46 -13.53
N ILE A 241 -12.52 -4.65 -13.11
CA ILE A 241 -11.08 -4.99 -13.02
C ILE A 241 -10.60 -5.97 -14.08
N CYS A 242 -11.48 -6.61 -14.84
CA CYS A 242 -11.11 -7.75 -15.69
C CYS A 242 -10.12 -7.44 -16.82
N GLU A 243 -10.01 -6.18 -17.25
CA GLU A 243 -9.04 -5.72 -18.26
C GLU A 243 -7.89 -4.90 -17.63
N ARG A 244 -7.82 -4.81 -16.29
CA ARG A 244 -6.81 -4.03 -15.57
C ARG A 244 -5.55 -4.86 -15.29
N ALA A 245 -4.41 -4.18 -15.21
CA ALA A 245 -3.15 -4.81 -14.80
C ALA A 245 -3.30 -5.49 -13.42
N GLY A 246 -2.66 -6.66 -13.24
CA GLY A 246 -2.72 -7.40 -11.97
C GLY A 246 -3.99 -8.24 -11.74
N TYR A 247 -4.99 -8.17 -12.64
CA TYR A 247 -6.12 -9.10 -12.63
C TYR A 247 -5.69 -10.50 -13.09
N ILE A 248 -6.11 -11.54 -12.34
CA ILE A 248 -5.71 -12.93 -12.61
C ILE A 248 -6.88 -13.80 -13.07
N GLY A 249 -8.13 -13.35 -12.91
CA GLY A 249 -9.25 -13.94 -13.66
C GLY A 249 -10.09 -15.02 -12.99
N SER A 250 -11.40 -14.92 -13.27
CA SER A 250 -12.33 -16.05 -13.44
C SER A 250 -12.25 -16.66 -14.86
N ARG A 251 -11.66 -15.95 -15.83
CA ARG A 251 -11.43 -16.40 -17.23
C ARG A 251 -10.39 -17.51 -17.40
N VAL A 252 -9.66 -17.88 -16.34
CA VAL A 252 -8.65 -18.97 -16.37
C VAL A 252 -9.27 -20.36 -16.55
N ASN A 253 -10.60 -20.48 -16.49
CA ASN A 253 -11.34 -21.74 -16.72
C ASN A 253 -12.35 -21.66 -17.88
N GLN A 254 -12.15 -20.81 -18.89
CA GLN A 254 -12.97 -20.79 -20.12
C GLN A 254 -12.19 -21.15 -21.39
N GLU A 255 -11.35 -22.18 -21.33
CA GLU A 255 -10.90 -22.95 -22.50
C GLU A 255 -11.16 -24.45 -22.29
#